data_AF-A0A4V1J0A8-F1
#
_entry.id   AF-A0A4V1J0A8-F1
#
_cell.length_a   1.000
_cell.length_b   1.000
_cell.length_c   1.000
_cell.angle_alpha   90.00
_cell.angle_beta   90.00
_cell.angle_gamma   90.00
#
_symmetry.space_group_name_H-M   'P 1'
#
loop_
_entity.id
_entity.type
_entity.pdbx_description
1 polymer ?
#
loop_
_entity_poly.entity_id
_entity_poly.type
_entity_poly.pdbx_seq_one_letter_code
_entity_poly.pdbx_strand_id
1 'polypeptide(L)'
;MRKWVKLSKGVTDAVSPNLRVLTYNILSPKLSNIGTMKKISKENLLWDRRCPLITQEIFDVFGLQEVEPAHYMTILSKKFDEYFSYYIKRTGDKPDGCCLFLRKTRFDVLDQVFVKFVDHAECDRDNVGIIALCYDKKLKMNAVFSTTHILFNSSRGYIKLIQMNMLLENINKLFKKHELSSNCPIFIMGDFNMTPFSGLYKFMVEGFIDLAQSGKENQLSGQNCGRSQEIKKYWLNQTFENPFSLKSSMFMHENSPDNVSIFHLGSESIVDYIFYGSIKEVGDKILPVQGKEFLEKRNMKSFLPNEDFPSDHVPLV
;
A
#
# COMPACT_ATOMS: atom_id res chain seq x y z
N MET A 1 -20.35 -6.16 -11.22
CA MET A 1 -20.13 -4.88 -10.49
C MET A 1 -19.65 -5.20 -9.08
N ARG A 2 -18.52 -4.63 -8.66
CA ARG A 2 -17.97 -4.80 -7.30
C ARG A 2 -18.99 -4.31 -6.28
N LYS A 3 -19.25 -5.08 -5.23
CA LYS A 3 -20.16 -4.66 -4.14
C LYS A 3 -19.33 -4.22 -2.94
N TRP A 4 -19.60 -3.00 -2.49
CA TRP A 4 -19.01 -2.39 -1.30
C TRP A 4 -19.68 -2.93 -0.03
N VAL A 5 -18.88 -3.36 0.95
CA VAL A 5 -19.37 -3.86 2.25
C VAL A 5 -19.16 -2.76 3.30
N LYS A 6 -20.21 -2.35 4.01
CA LYS A 6 -20.08 -1.42 5.16
C LYS A 6 -19.60 -2.22 6.37
N LEU A 7 -18.55 -1.76 7.06
CA LEU A 7 -17.96 -2.50 8.19
C LEU A 7 -18.70 -2.32 9.52
N SER A 8 -19.61 -1.35 9.66
CA SER A 8 -20.40 -1.12 10.88
C SER A 8 -21.70 -0.35 10.62
N LYS A 9 -22.62 -0.34 11.61
CA LYS A 9 -23.80 0.54 11.68
C LYS A 9 -23.48 1.70 12.62
N GLY A 10 -22.89 2.81 12.18
CA GLY A 10 -22.75 3.89 13.16
C GLY A 10 -21.93 5.13 12.84
N VAL A 11 -22.06 5.74 11.66
CA VAL A 11 -21.97 7.20 11.54
C VAL A 11 -23.06 7.66 10.58
N THR A 12 -23.89 8.59 11.05
CA THR A 12 -24.93 9.24 10.24
C THR A 12 -24.29 9.89 9.01
N ASP A 13 -25.05 10.05 7.92
CA ASP A 13 -24.67 10.77 6.69
C ASP A 13 -24.43 12.28 6.95
N ALA A 14 -23.59 12.62 7.94
CA ALA A 14 -23.18 13.96 8.25
C ALA A 14 -22.22 14.45 7.16
N VAL A 15 -22.43 15.70 6.78
CA VAL A 15 -21.76 16.48 5.73
C VAL A 15 -20.30 16.80 6.13
N SER A 16 -19.49 15.79 6.43
CA SER A 16 -18.04 15.92 6.57
C SER A 16 -17.39 15.76 5.19
N PRO A 17 -16.31 16.49 4.86
CA PRO A 17 -15.59 16.29 3.60
C PRO A 17 -14.83 14.96 3.62
N ASN A 18 -15.57 13.86 3.43
CA ASN A 18 -15.05 12.50 3.40
C ASN A 18 -13.85 12.42 2.45
N LEU A 19 -12.73 11.91 2.97
CA LEU A 19 -11.52 11.63 2.21
C LEU A 19 -11.54 10.17 1.77
N ARG A 20 -11.48 9.93 0.46
CA ARG A 20 -11.37 8.57 -0.09
C ARG A 20 -9.95 8.35 -0.59
N VAL A 21 -9.25 7.44 0.05
CA VAL A 21 -7.88 7.03 -0.29
C VAL A 21 -7.95 5.62 -0.87
N LEU A 22 -7.17 5.29 -1.90
CA LEU A 22 -7.08 3.93 -2.45
C LEU A 22 -5.62 3.52 -2.52
N THR A 23 -5.31 2.26 -2.18
CA THR A 23 -4.08 1.60 -2.63
C THR A 23 -4.38 0.34 -3.42
N TYR A 24 -3.61 0.12 -4.49
CA TYR A 24 -3.81 -1.04 -5.33
C TYR A 24 -2.54 -1.46 -6.09
N ASN A 25 -2.05 -2.67 -5.84
CA ASN A 25 -1.09 -3.34 -6.72
C ASN A 25 -1.85 -3.84 -7.97
N ILE A 26 -1.51 -3.31 -9.14
CA ILE A 26 -2.29 -3.53 -10.37
C ILE A 26 -1.75 -4.65 -11.26
N LEU A 27 -0.76 -5.41 -10.79
CA LEU A 27 -0.08 -6.50 -11.50
C LEU A 27 0.49 -6.08 -12.86
N SER A 28 1.80 -5.88 -12.90
CA SER A 28 2.50 -5.53 -14.15
C SER A 28 2.30 -6.63 -15.20
N PRO A 29 1.87 -6.32 -16.44
CA PRO A 29 1.81 -7.33 -17.52
C PRO A 29 3.11 -8.10 -17.76
N LYS A 30 4.28 -7.48 -17.56
CA LYS A 30 5.57 -8.17 -17.65
C LYS A 30 5.83 -9.12 -16.49
N LEU A 31 5.23 -8.91 -15.32
CA LEU A 31 5.33 -9.80 -14.16
C LEU A 31 4.23 -10.87 -14.15
N SER A 32 3.14 -10.66 -14.89
CA SER A 32 1.95 -11.52 -14.90
C SER A 32 2.12 -12.87 -15.62
N ASN A 33 3.27 -13.15 -16.24
CA ASN A 33 3.52 -14.38 -17.00
C ASN A 33 4.43 -15.40 -16.27
N ILE A 34 4.59 -15.26 -14.95
CA ILE A 34 5.53 -16.07 -14.15
C ILE A 34 4.78 -16.99 -13.17
N GLY A 35 5.36 -18.15 -12.86
CA GLY A 35 4.94 -18.99 -11.74
C GLY A 35 3.50 -19.51 -11.82
N THR A 36 2.73 -19.24 -10.77
CA THR A 36 1.33 -19.69 -10.59
C THR A 36 0.36 -19.02 -11.58
N MET A 37 0.73 -17.88 -12.17
CA MET A 37 -0.09 -17.18 -13.17
C MET A 37 -0.28 -17.96 -14.47
N LYS A 38 0.53 -19.00 -14.72
CA LYS A 38 0.35 -19.91 -15.87
C LYS A 38 -0.98 -20.65 -15.87
N LYS A 39 -1.66 -20.73 -14.73
CA LYS A 39 -2.98 -21.37 -14.58
C LYS A 39 -4.14 -20.43 -14.97
N ILE A 40 -3.84 -19.17 -15.26
CA ILE A 40 -4.83 -18.13 -15.57
C ILE A 40 -5.00 -18.04 -17.07
N SER A 41 -6.25 -17.84 -17.53
CA SER A 41 -6.53 -17.57 -18.93
C SER A 41 -5.69 -16.38 -19.42
N LYS A 42 -5.03 -16.53 -20.57
CA LYS A 42 -4.27 -15.44 -21.20
C LYS A 42 -5.12 -14.20 -21.41
N GLU A 43 -6.41 -14.38 -21.70
CA GLU A 43 -7.35 -13.28 -21.86
C GLU A 43 -7.46 -12.43 -20.58
N ASN A 44 -7.55 -13.08 -19.41
CA ASN A 44 -7.61 -12.40 -18.11
C ASN A 44 -6.30 -11.70 -17.73
N LEU A 45 -5.19 -11.97 -18.43
CA LEU A 45 -3.90 -11.29 -18.23
C LEU A 45 -3.72 -10.08 -19.16
N LEU A 46 -4.52 -9.98 -20.24
CA LEU A 46 -4.42 -8.90 -21.22
C LEU A 46 -4.66 -7.53 -20.56
N TRP A 47 -3.71 -6.62 -20.76
CA TRP A 47 -3.79 -5.26 -20.23
C TRP A 47 -5.07 -4.53 -20.70
N ASP A 48 -5.45 -4.68 -21.97
CA ASP A 48 -6.63 -4.02 -22.53
C ASP A 48 -7.94 -4.49 -21.88
N ARG A 49 -7.98 -5.71 -21.34
CA ARG A 49 -9.10 -6.22 -20.54
C ARG A 49 -9.04 -5.71 -19.10
N ARG A 50 -7.85 -5.70 -18.50
CA ARG A 50 -7.64 -5.35 -17.08
C ARG A 50 -7.74 -3.84 -16.82
N CYS A 51 -7.19 -3.01 -17.70
CA CYS A 51 -7.07 -1.57 -17.52
C CYS A 51 -8.41 -0.86 -17.30
N PRO A 52 -9.48 -1.14 -18.09
CA PRO A 52 -10.80 -0.56 -17.82
C PRO A 52 -11.29 -0.86 -16.41
N LEU A 53 -11.12 -2.10 -15.91
CA LEU A 53 -11.53 -2.55 -14.57
C LEU A 53 -10.70 -1.92 -13.44
N ILE A 54 -9.41 -1.64 -13.69
CA ILE A 54 -8.52 -0.96 -12.73
C ILE A 54 -8.93 0.51 -12.58
N THR A 55 -9.41 1.12 -13.65
CA THR A 55 -9.58 2.58 -13.76
C THR A 55 -11.05 3.03 -13.78
N GLN A 56 -11.99 2.21 -13.28
CA GLN A 56 -13.41 2.54 -13.28
C GLN A 56 -13.79 3.58 -12.21
N GLU A 57 -13.04 3.62 -11.12
CA GLU A 57 -13.43 4.34 -9.91
C GLU A 57 -12.50 5.52 -9.65
N ILE A 58 -13.09 6.58 -9.12
CA ILE A 58 -12.45 7.88 -8.88
C ILE A 58 -12.35 8.08 -7.36
N PHE A 59 -11.16 8.36 -6.86
CA PHE A 59 -10.85 8.58 -5.44
C PHE A 59 -10.29 9.99 -5.21
N ASP A 60 -10.18 10.48 -3.98
CA ASP A 60 -9.50 11.76 -3.77
C ASP A 60 -7.98 11.61 -3.89
N VAL A 61 -7.47 10.48 -3.39
CA VAL A 61 -6.06 10.08 -3.47
C VAL A 61 -6.00 8.61 -3.83
N PHE A 62 -5.09 8.22 -4.73
CA PHE A 62 -4.80 6.81 -4.93
C PHE A 62 -3.34 6.51 -5.27
N GLY A 63 -2.83 5.45 -4.67
CA GLY A 63 -1.49 4.91 -4.88
C GLY A 63 -1.57 3.59 -5.63
N LEU A 64 -0.84 3.48 -6.74
CA LEU A 64 -0.77 2.24 -7.54
C LEU A 64 0.65 1.68 -7.52
N GLN A 65 0.77 0.36 -7.36
CA GLN A 65 2.03 -0.38 -7.43
C GLN A 65 2.05 -1.27 -8.69
N GLU A 66 3.25 -1.69 -9.10
CA GLU A 66 3.47 -2.47 -10.33
C GLU A 66 3.02 -1.79 -11.64
N VAL A 67 3.13 -0.45 -11.69
CA VAL A 67 2.77 0.32 -12.87
C VAL A 67 3.94 0.38 -13.86
N GLU A 68 3.75 -0.17 -15.07
CA GLU A 68 4.73 -0.01 -16.14
C GLU A 68 4.77 1.43 -16.68
N PRO A 69 5.95 1.97 -17.06
CA PRO A 69 6.09 3.34 -17.53
C PRO A 69 5.16 3.66 -18.72
N ALA A 70 5.03 2.73 -19.66
CA ALA A 70 4.19 2.93 -20.84
C ALA A 70 2.72 3.14 -20.45
N HIS A 71 2.17 2.31 -19.55
CA HIS A 71 0.78 2.44 -19.10
C HIS A 71 0.55 3.76 -18.36
N TYR A 72 1.51 4.21 -17.55
CA TYR A 72 1.44 5.52 -16.90
C TYR A 72 1.40 6.66 -17.94
N MET A 73 2.37 6.70 -18.86
CA MET A 73 2.53 7.79 -19.82
C MET A 73 1.41 7.88 -20.85
N THR A 74 0.89 6.74 -21.32
CA THR A 74 -0.05 6.73 -22.45
C THR A 74 -1.51 6.65 -22.03
N ILE A 75 -1.81 6.09 -20.85
CA ILE A 75 -3.18 5.80 -20.41
C ILE A 75 -3.48 6.50 -19.08
N LEU A 76 -2.79 6.15 -17.99
CA LEU A 76 -3.21 6.57 -16.64
C LEU A 76 -3.09 8.08 -16.44
N SER A 77 -1.97 8.70 -16.86
CA SER A 77 -1.77 10.15 -16.74
C SER A 77 -2.77 10.97 -17.55
N LYS A 78 -3.26 10.42 -18.67
CA LYS A 78 -4.28 11.06 -19.52
C LYS A 78 -5.69 10.84 -18.98
N LYS A 79 -5.97 9.62 -18.49
CA LYS A 79 -7.28 9.26 -17.95
C LYS A 79 -7.58 9.98 -16.64
N PHE A 80 -6.55 10.31 -15.87
CA PHE A 80 -6.64 11.01 -14.59
C PHE A 80 -5.99 12.39 -14.69
N ASP A 81 -6.28 13.13 -15.77
CA ASP A 81 -5.71 14.46 -16.00
C ASP A 81 -6.20 15.51 -14.99
N GLU A 82 -7.31 15.24 -14.29
CA GLU A 82 -7.83 16.00 -13.17
C GLU A 82 -7.05 15.78 -11.85
N TYR A 83 -5.98 14.98 -11.89
CA TYR A 83 -5.08 14.72 -10.76
C TYR A 83 -3.69 15.31 -10.99
N PHE A 84 -3.06 15.77 -9.90
CA PHE A 84 -1.61 15.77 -9.86
C PHE A 84 -1.18 14.30 -9.82
N SER A 85 -0.29 13.90 -10.73
CA SER A 85 0.20 12.52 -10.78
C SER A 85 1.71 12.49 -10.75
N TYR A 86 2.26 11.60 -9.93
CA TYR A 86 3.68 11.36 -9.82
C TYR A 86 3.97 9.90 -10.08
N TYR A 87 5.05 9.64 -10.82
CA TYR A 87 5.49 8.29 -11.14
C TYR A 87 6.98 8.16 -10.83
N ILE A 88 7.34 7.05 -10.19
CA ILE A 88 8.73 6.60 -10.12
C ILE A 88 8.81 5.14 -10.56
N LYS A 89 9.62 4.91 -11.59
CA LYS A 89 10.03 3.57 -11.97
C LYS A 89 10.96 3.01 -10.90
N ARG A 90 10.80 1.73 -10.56
CA ARG A 90 11.81 0.99 -9.80
C ARG A 90 13.17 1.11 -10.48
N THR A 91 14.24 1.14 -9.68
CA THR A 91 15.60 1.27 -10.20
C THR A 91 16.04 0.02 -10.98
N GLY A 92 17.24 0.07 -11.56
CA GLY A 92 17.78 -1.05 -12.32
C GLY A 92 16.93 -1.40 -13.56
N ASP A 93 16.76 -2.70 -13.79
CA ASP A 93 16.11 -3.29 -14.96
C ASP A 93 14.62 -3.59 -14.76
N LYS A 94 14.05 -3.24 -13.60
CA LYS A 94 12.67 -3.61 -13.27
C LYS A 94 11.68 -2.98 -14.26
N PRO A 95 10.61 -3.68 -14.63
CA PRO A 95 9.67 -3.20 -15.66
C PRO A 95 8.68 -2.16 -15.14
N ASP A 96 8.55 -2.03 -13.83
CA ASP A 96 7.42 -1.42 -13.14
C ASP A 96 7.84 -0.32 -12.14
N GLY A 97 6.86 0.29 -11.48
CA GLY A 97 7.04 1.42 -10.58
C GLY A 97 5.80 1.70 -9.73
N CYS A 98 5.83 2.82 -9.01
CA CYS A 98 4.69 3.31 -8.24
C CYS A 98 4.14 4.60 -8.85
N CYS A 99 2.82 4.81 -8.73
CA CYS A 99 2.14 6.06 -9.04
C CYS A 99 1.41 6.60 -7.82
N LEU A 100 1.43 7.93 -7.63
CA LEU A 100 0.58 8.63 -6.67
C LEU A 100 -0.27 9.67 -7.39
N PHE A 101 -1.58 9.60 -7.21
CA PHE A 101 -2.54 10.52 -7.80
C PHE A 101 -3.27 11.30 -6.71
N LEU A 102 -3.34 12.63 -6.87
CA LEU A 102 -3.93 13.58 -5.91
C LEU A 102 -4.90 14.52 -6.63
N ARG A 103 -6.18 14.48 -6.28
CA ARG A 103 -7.24 15.21 -7.03
C ARG A 103 -7.03 16.73 -6.98
N LYS A 104 -6.84 17.36 -8.14
CA LYS A 104 -6.53 18.81 -8.25
C LYS A 104 -7.60 19.69 -7.63
N THR A 105 -8.87 19.28 -7.67
CA THR A 105 -9.97 20.07 -7.09
C THR A 105 -9.96 20.08 -5.55
N ARG A 106 -9.23 19.14 -4.91
CA ARG A 106 -9.15 19.03 -3.45
C ARG A 106 -7.78 19.42 -2.91
N PHE A 107 -6.72 19.10 -3.61
CA PHE A 107 -5.36 19.31 -3.13
C PHE A 107 -4.61 20.34 -3.95
N ASP A 108 -3.74 21.08 -3.28
CA ASP A 108 -2.61 21.78 -3.89
C ASP A 108 -1.33 21.07 -3.40
N VAL A 109 -0.46 20.64 -4.31
CA VAL A 109 0.78 19.93 -3.92
C VAL A 109 1.84 20.96 -3.58
N LEU A 110 2.41 20.86 -2.37
CA LEU A 110 3.41 21.79 -1.84
C LEU A 110 4.83 21.25 -2.01
N ASP A 111 5.01 19.94 -1.91
CA ASP A 111 6.30 19.27 -2.06
C ASP A 111 6.11 17.78 -2.37
N GLN A 112 7.12 17.17 -2.99
CA GLN A 112 7.12 15.76 -3.34
C GLN A 112 8.52 15.17 -3.20
N VAL A 113 8.59 13.95 -2.66
CA VAL A 113 9.83 13.21 -2.45
C VAL A 113 9.72 11.85 -3.12
N PHE A 114 10.72 11.52 -3.92
CA PHE A 114 10.87 10.21 -4.53
C PHE A 114 11.96 9.46 -3.76
N VAL A 115 11.60 8.34 -3.16
CA VAL A 115 12.53 7.54 -2.34
C VAL A 115 13.00 6.36 -3.17
N LYS A 116 14.31 6.27 -3.41
CA LYS A 116 14.96 5.08 -3.96
C LYS A 116 15.62 4.36 -2.80
N PHE A 117 15.10 3.21 -2.40
CA PHE A 117 15.61 2.55 -1.20
C PHE A 117 17.04 2.06 -1.35
N VAL A 118 17.49 1.80 -2.58
CA VAL A 118 18.89 1.47 -2.90
C VAL A 118 19.89 2.55 -2.49
N ASP A 119 19.45 3.78 -2.19
CA ASP A 119 20.33 4.85 -1.71
C ASP A 119 20.82 4.60 -0.27
N HIS A 120 20.24 3.63 0.46
CA HIS A 120 20.74 3.18 1.76
C HIS A 120 21.74 2.04 1.59
N ALA A 121 22.87 2.10 2.31
CA ALA A 121 24.00 1.18 2.14
C ALA A 121 23.67 -0.31 2.30
N GLU A 122 22.71 -0.65 3.17
CA GLU A 122 22.26 -2.03 3.39
C GLU A 122 21.22 -2.52 2.35
N CYS A 123 20.62 -1.61 1.57
CA CYS A 123 19.60 -1.94 0.58
C CYS A 123 20.21 -2.20 -0.80
N ASP A 124 20.00 -3.41 -1.31
CA ASP A 124 20.50 -3.89 -2.60
C ASP A 124 19.35 -4.22 -3.56
N ARG A 125 18.18 -3.60 -3.37
CA ARG A 125 16.97 -3.88 -4.14
C ARG A 125 16.30 -2.61 -4.63
N ASP A 126 15.72 -2.73 -5.81
CA ASP A 126 15.22 -1.62 -6.62
C ASP A 126 13.84 -1.10 -6.21
N ASN A 127 13.42 -1.32 -4.97
CA ASN A 127 12.13 -0.85 -4.48
C ASN A 127 12.15 0.67 -4.32
N VAL A 128 10.97 1.30 -4.44
CA VAL A 128 10.81 2.76 -4.46
C VAL A 128 9.55 3.18 -3.72
N GLY A 129 9.50 4.45 -3.31
CA GLY A 129 8.32 5.09 -2.75
C GLY A 129 8.14 6.53 -3.25
N ILE A 130 6.93 7.04 -3.12
CA ILE A 130 6.57 8.44 -3.39
C ILE A 130 5.93 9.01 -2.13
N ILE A 131 6.31 10.23 -1.77
CA ILE A 131 5.68 11.03 -0.71
C ILE A 131 5.27 12.36 -1.32
N ALA A 132 4.08 12.86 -0.97
CA ALA A 132 3.61 14.18 -1.34
C ALA A 132 3.04 14.91 -0.12
N LEU A 133 3.48 16.14 0.10
CA LEU A 133 2.85 17.09 1.00
C LEU A 133 1.83 17.92 0.23
N CYS A 134 0.61 17.96 0.71
CA CYS A 134 -0.50 18.65 0.08
C CYS A 134 -1.20 19.60 1.05
N TYR A 135 -1.70 20.71 0.55
CA TYR A 135 -2.74 21.47 1.23
C TYR A 135 -4.12 20.91 0.82
N ASP A 136 -4.88 20.37 1.77
CA ASP A 136 -6.27 19.94 1.54
C ASP A 136 -7.18 21.16 1.63
N LYS A 137 -7.68 21.62 0.48
CA LYS A 137 -8.57 22.79 0.35
C LYS A 137 -9.90 22.63 1.06
N LYS A 138 -10.36 21.40 1.29
CA LYS A 138 -11.60 21.10 2.01
C LYS A 138 -11.38 21.11 3.52
N LEU A 139 -10.29 20.50 3.99
CA LEU A 139 -9.95 20.44 5.41
C LEU A 139 -9.22 21.69 5.91
N LYS A 140 -8.76 22.56 5.00
CA LYS A 140 -7.97 23.76 5.29
C LYS A 140 -6.71 23.48 6.11
N MET A 141 -6.07 22.35 5.85
CA MET A 141 -4.86 21.91 6.53
C MET A 141 -3.94 21.15 5.58
N ASN A 142 -2.68 21.05 5.97
CA ASN A 142 -1.72 20.19 5.29
C ASN A 142 -2.03 18.71 5.56
N ALA A 143 -1.71 17.85 4.61
CA ALA A 143 -1.76 16.40 4.74
C ALA A 143 -0.63 15.76 3.92
N VAL A 144 -0.08 14.65 4.42
CA VAL A 144 0.97 13.88 3.74
C VAL A 144 0.40 12.57 3.21
N PHE A 145 0.65 12.29 1.94
CA PHE A 145 0.26 11.04 1.29
C PHE A 145 1.50 10.36 0.75
N SER A 146 1.60 9.05 0.91
CA SER A 146 2.71 8.27 0.36
C SER A 146 2.25 6.93 -0.18
N THR A 147 2.93 6.45 -1.21
CA THR A 147 2.76 5.11 -1.74
C THR A 147 4.10 4.40 -1.90
N THR A 148 4.14 3.09 -1.68
CA THR A 148 5.36 2.28 -1.80
C THR A 148 5.06 0.86 -2.24
N HIS A 149 6.10 0.16 -2.71
CA HIS A 149 6.10 -1.29 -2.90
C HIS A 149 7.37 -1.85 -2.24
N ILE A 150 7.24 -2.38 -1.03
CA ILE A 150 8.33 -2.94 -0.23
C ILE A 150 8.77 -4.29 -0.80
N LEU A 151 10.02 -4.69 -0.54
CA LEU A 151 10.62 -5.93 -1.02
C LEU A 151 9.71 -7.16 -0.78
N PHE A 152 9.46 -7.93 -1.84
CA PHE A 152 8.69 -9.18 -1.78
C PHE A 152 9.37 -10.27 -0.95
N ASN A 153 10.68 -10.48 -1.15
CA ASN A 153 11.43 -11.64 -0.61
C ASN A 153 11.21 -11.82 0.90
N SER A 154 10.52 -12.89 1.26
CA SER A 154 10.12 -13.24 2.63
C SER A 154 11.28 -13.56 3.55
N SER A 155 12.44 -13.98 3.02
CA SER A 155 13.65 -14.22 3.80
C SER A 155 14.35 -12.94 4.27
N ARG A 156 13.93 -11.76 3.80
CA ARG A 156 14.69 -10.51 3.96
C ARG A 156 13.93 -9.45 4.75
N GLY A 157 13.34 -9.85 5.87
CA GLY A 157 12.52 -8.95 6.69
C GLY A 157 13.27 -7.73 7.22
N TYR A 158 14.57 -7.83 7.47
CA TYR A 158 15.36 -6.68 7.93
C TYR A 158 15.52 -5.62 6.84
N ILE A 159 15.65 -6.03 5.58
CA ILE A 159 15.69 -5.09 4.45
C ILE A 159 14.34 -4.38 4.30
N LYS A 160 13.23 -5.09 4.50
CA LYS A 160 11.90 -4.48 4.53
C LYS A 160 11.80 -3.43 5.63
N LEU A 161 12.31 -3.72 6.82
CA LEU A 161 12.38 -2.76 7.93
C LEU A 161 13.15 -1.49 7.55
N ILE A 162 14.34 -1.63 6.94
CA ILE A 162 15.11 -0.47 6.47
C ILE A 162 14.31 0.35 5.45
N GLN A 163 13.68 -0.30 4.46
CA GLN A 163 12.87 0.40 3.45
C GLN A 163 11.72 1.18 4.10
N MET A 164 11.03 0.58 5.06
CA MET A 164 9.96 1.22 5.82
C MET A 164 10.51 2.40 6.65
N ASN A 165 11.63 2.20 7.35
CA ASN A 165 12.27 3.25 8.13
C ASN A 165 12.72 4.44 7.25
N MET A 166 13.32 4.19 6.09
CA MET A 166 13.69 5.24 5.14
C MET A 166 12.47 6.06 4.69
N LEU A 167 11.33 5.41 4.47
CA LEU A 167 10.09 6.11 4.10
C LEU A 167 9.64 7.04 5.24
N LEU A 168 9.61 6.52 6.48
CA LEU A 168 9.25 7.29 7.68
C LEU A 168 10.22 8.46 7.93
N GLU A 169 11.52 8.25 7.76
CA GLU A 169 12.54 9.29 7.88
C GLU A 169 12.36 10.41 6.85
N ASN A 170 12.03 10.07 5.60
CA ASN A 170 11.76 11.08 4.57
C ASN A 170 10.48 11.87 4.88
N ILE A 171 9.44 11.23 5.40
CA ILE A 171 8.24 11.93 5.90
C ILE A 171 8.61 12.84 7.07
N ASN A 172 9.41 12.38 8.03
CA ASN A 172 9.84 13.20 9.17
C ASN A 172 10.72 14.39 8.74
N LYS A 173 11.60 14.21 7.75
CA LYS A 173 12.36 15.30 7.13
C LYS A 173 11.43 16.33 6.49
N LEU A 174 10.34 15.88 5.85
CA LEU A 174 9.32 16.76 5.28
C LEU A 174 8.57 17.56 6.35
N PHE A 175 8.21 16.92 7.47
CA PHE A 175 7.61 17.58 8.63
C PHE A 175 8.52 18.68 9.19
N LYS A 176 9.82 18.40 9.36
CA LYS A 176 10.80 19.38 9.83
C LYS A 176 11.00 20.52 8.83
N LYS A 177 11.13 20.20 7.54
CA LYS A 177 11.36 21.18 6.46
C LYS A 177 10.22 22.20 6.34
N HIS A 178 8.98 21.76 6.51
CA HIS A 178 7.78 22.60 6.36
C HIS A 178 7.12 22.96 7.68
N GLU A 179 7.81 22.73 8.81
CA GLU A 179 7.32 23.04 10.17
C GLU A 179 5.89 22.52 10.43
N LEU A 180 5.61 21.30 9.95
CA LEU A 180 4.28 20.72 10.03
C LEU A 180 3.89 20.42 11.48
N SER A 181 2.65 20.72 11.83
CA SER A 181 2.07 20.31 13.12
C SER A 181 2.11 18.79 13.26
N SER A 182 2.32 18.29 14.49
CA SER A 182 2.15 16.87 14.82
C SER A 182 0.74 16.34 14.50
N ASN A 183 -0.26 17.23 14.42
CA ASN A 183 -1.63 16.91 14.03
C ASN A 183 -1.85 16.89 12.50
N CYS A 184 -0.81 17.09 11.69
CA CYS A 184 -0.89 16.95 10.23
C CYS A 184 -1.25 15.50 9.86
N PRO A 185 -2.38 15.25 9.16
CA PRO A 185 -2.74 13.91 8.73
C PRO A 185 -1.66 13.26 7.85
N ILE A 186 -1.40 11.98 8.09
CA ILE A 186 -0.46 11.18 7.30
C ILE A 186 -1.18 9.94 6.80
N PHE A 187 -0.96 9.58 5.54
CA PHE A 187 -1.39 8.33 4.93
C PHE A 187 -0.19 7.65 4.26
N ILE A 188 0.15 6.45 4.73
CA ILE A 188 1.22 5.61 4.17
C ILE A 188 0.59 4.34 3.66
N MET A 189 0.55 4.20 2.34
CA MET A 189 -0.19 3.12 1.69
C MET A 189 0.67 2.34 0.69
N GLY A 190 0.27 1.11 0.39
CA GLY A 190 0.98 0.30 -0.60
C GLY A 190 1.00 -1.17 -0.26
N ASP A 191 1.78 -1.89 -1.06
CA ASP A 191 2.13 -3.29 -0.84
C ASP A 191 3.38 -3.35 0.05
N PHE A 192 3.19 -3.79 1.29
CA PHE A 192 4.27 -3.91 2.27
C PHE A 192 4.91 -5.29 2.28
N ASN A 193 4.34 -6.26 1.58
CA ASN A 193 4.82 -7.65 1.58
C ASN A 193 5.07 -8.18 3.01
N MET A 194 4.17 -7.86 3.94
CA MET A 194 4.20 -8.33 5.33
C MET A 194 2.81 -8.73 5.78
N THR A 195 2.68 -9.66 6.71
CA THR A 195 1.39 -10.07 7.25
C THR A 195 1.01 -9.24 8.48
N PRO A 196 -0.29 -9.19 8.86
CA PRO A 196 -0.73 -8.55 10.09
C PRO A 196 -0.04 -9.17 11.31
N PHE A 197 0.11 -8.38 12.37
CA PHE A 197 0.72 -8.77 13.65
C PHE A 197 2.19 -9.22 13.59
N SER A 198 2.81 -9.18 12.41
CA SER A 198 4.25 -9.42 12.25
C SER A 198 5.08 -8.35 12.96
N GLY A 199 6.37 -8.60 13.20
CA GLY A 199 7.26 -7.62 13.82
C GLY A 199 7.31 -6.29 13.04
N LEU A 200 7.31 -6.37 11.71
CA LEU A 200 7.24 -5.19 10.84
C LEU A 200 5.91 -4.44 10.94
N TYR A 201 4.80 -5.16 11.08
CA TYR A 201 3.50 -4.53 11.31
C TYR A 201 3.48 -3.79 12.64
N LYS A 202 3.97 -4.43 13.71
CA LYS A 202 4.09 -3.81 15.04
C LYS A 202 4.96 -2.58 15.04
N PHE A 203 6.09 -2.59 14.31
CA PHE A 203 6.90 -1.40 14.11
C PHE A 203 6.08 -0.20 13.60
N MET A 204 5.18 -0.42 12.63
CA MET A 204 4.35 0.65 12.08
C MET A 204 3.31 1.17 13.07
N VAL A 205 2.66 0.33 13.87
CA VAL A 205 1.52 0.75 14.72
C VAL A 205 1.86 0.94 16.19
N GLU A 206 2.84 0.23 16.73
CA GLU A 206 3.31 0.32 18.13
C GLU A 206 4.50 1.28 18.27
N GLY A 207 5.15 1.65 17.16
CA GLY A 207 6.20 2.66 17.13
C GLY A 207 7.63 2.11 17.23
N PHE A 208 7.80 0.84 17.59
CA PHE A 208 9.12 0.23 17.81
C PHE A 208 9.14 -1.25 17.41
N ILE A 209 10.33 -1.79 17.23
CA ILE A 209 10.57 -3.23 17.02
C ILE A 209 11.78 -3.68 17.82
N ASP A 210 11.59 -4.72 18.62
CA ASP A 210 12.68 -5.42 19.29
C ASP A 210 13.16 -6.56 18.40
N LEU A 211 14.26 -6.34 17.68
CA LEU A 211 14.83 -7.32 16.75
C LEU A 211 15.34 -8.57 17.47
N ALA A 212 15.79 -8.46 18.72
CA ALA A 212 16.26 -9.61 19.49
C ALA A 212 15.10 -10.54 19.88
N GLN A 213 13.91 -9.96 20.10
CA GLN A 213 12.69 -10.73 20.40
C GLN A 213 11.86 -11.10 19.16
N SER A 214 12.17 -10.55 17.99
CA SER A 214 11.40 -10.78 16.76
C SER A 214 11.78 -12.06 16.00
N GLY A 215 12.69 -12.86 16.56
CA GLY A 215 13.11 -14.16 16.00
C GLY A 215 14.04 -14.01 14.80
N LYS A 216 13.82 -14.84 13.78
CA LYS A 216 14.68 -14.93 12.59
C LYS A 216 14.27 -13.92 11.51
N GLU A 217 15.18 -13.63 10.59
CA GLU A 217 14.97 -12.60 9.56
C GLU A 217 13.72 -12.87 8.70
N ASN A 218 13.41 -14.14 8.40
CA ASN A 218 12.24 -14.53 7.61
C ASN A 218 10.91 -14.50 8.38
N GLN A 219 10.97 -14.30 9.70
CA GLN A 219 9.79 -14.21 10.58
C GLN A 219 9.36 -12.76 10.82
N LEU A 220 10.27 -11.79 10.64
CA LEU A 220 10.00 -10.37 10.87
C LEU A 220 8.75 -9.88 10.11
N SER A 221 8.59 -10.31 8.85
CA SER A 221 7.44 -9.93 8.00
C SER A 221 6.23 -10.84 8.16
N GLY A 222 6.32 -11.92 8.95
CA GLY A 222 5.25 -12.89 9.17
C GLY A 222 4.87 -13.77 7.97
N GLN A 223 5.48 -13.57 6.79
CA GLN A 223 5.28 -14.45 5.63
C GLN A 223 5.82 -15.86 5.87
N ASN A 224 6.81 -16.01 6.77
CA ASN A 224 7.32 -17.29 7.28
C ASN A 224 7.73 -18.32 6.21
N CYS A 225 8.00 -17.86 4.99
CA CYS A 225 8.43 -18.68 3.88
C CYS A 225 9.87 -18.34 3.48
N GLY A 226 10.49 -19.21 2.69
CA GLY A 226 11.88 -19.03 2.25
C GLY A 226 12.92 -19.48 3.28
N ARG A 227 14.20 -19.23 2.95
CA ARG A 227 15.34 -19.61 3.78
C ARG A 227 15.35 -18.78 5.06
N SER A 228 15.47 -19.45 6.20
CA SER A 228 15.60 -18.81 7.50
C SER A 228 17.07 -18.54 7.84
N GLN A 229 17.37 -17.36 8.34
CA GLN A 229 18.69 -16.93 8.80
C GLN A 229 18.56 -16.12 10.08
N GLU A 230 19.58 -16.20 10.93
CA GLU A 230 19.67 -15.33 12.11
C GLU A 230 19.85 -13.88 11.66
N ILE A 231 19.20 -12.97 12.39
CA ILE A 231 19.44 -11.54 12.22
C ILE A 231 20.91 -11.27 12.55
N LYS A 232 21.60 -10.58 11.64
CA LYS A 232 23.03 -10.32 11.82
C LYS A 232 23.27 -9.55 13.12
N LYS A 233 24.31 -9.92 13.88
CA LYS A 233 24.57 -9.36 15.21
C LYS A 233 24.67 -7.83 15.24
N TYR A 234 25.20 -7.20 14.19
CA TYR A 234 25.30 -5.74 14.10
C TYR A 234 23.94 -5.05 13.92
N TRP A 235 22.93 -5.74 13.37
CA TRP A 235 21.56 -5.24 13.25
C TRP A 235 20.80 -5.30 14.58
N LEU A 236 21.08 -6.29 15.43
CA LEU A 236 20.44 -6.44 16.75
C LEU A 236 20.74 -5.26 17.69
N ASN A 237 21.83 -4.53 17.45
CA ASN A 237 22.21 -3.36 18.22
C ASN A 237 21.60 -2.06 17.68
N GLN A 238 20.82 -2.12 16.59
CA GLN A 238 20.16 -0.95 16.02
C GLN A 238 18.77 -0.78 16.60
N THR A 239 18.41 0.48 16.87
CA THR A 239 17.07 0.86 17.30
C THR A 239 16.35 1.50 16.12
N PHE A 240 15.13 1.03 15.87
CA PHE A 240 14.23 1.61 14.88
C PHE A 240 13.01 2.17 15.60
N GLU A 241 12.75 3.45 15.39
CA GLU A 241 11.60 4.15 15.97
C GLU A 241 10.79 4.78 14.83
N ASN A 242 9.49 4.51 14.85
CA ASN A 242 8.54 5.23 14.02
C ASN A 242 8.10 6.50 14.78
N PRO A 243 8.41 7.71 14.27
CA PRO A 243 8.10 8.96 14.96
C PRO A 243 6.61 9.34 14.88
N PHE A 244 5.77 8.53 14.24
CA PHE A 244 4.36 8.80 14.04
C PHE A 244 3.49 7.78 14.77
N SER A 245 2.46 8.26 15.46
CA SER A 245 1.41 7.41 16.03
C SER A 245 0.44 6.98 14.92
N LEU A 246 0.74 5.85 14.28
CA LEU A 246 -0.06 5.32 13.17
C LEU A 246 -1.03 4.24 13.66
N LYS A 247 -2.21 4.24 13.06
CA LYS A 247 -3.14 3.12 13.05
C LYS A 247 -3.08 2.46 11.67
N SER A 248 -3.60 1.24 11.58
CA SER A 248 -3.69 0.51 10.32
C SER A 248 -5.14 0.36 9.89
N SER A 249 -5.36 0.26 8.58
CA SER A 249 -6.61 -0.24 8.01
C SER A 249 -7.05 -1.57 8.62
N MET A 250 -6.09 -2.39 9.07
CA MET A 250 -6.35 -3.68 9.75
C MET A 250 -7.09 -3.59 11.08
N PHE A 251 -6.91 -2.54 11.86
CA PHE A 251 -7.59 -2.38 13.15
C PHE A 251 -9.13 -2.37 12.99
N MET A 252 -9.62 -1.93 11.83
CA MET A 252 -11.04 -1.94 11.50
C MET A 252 -11.55 -3.32 11.07
N HIS A 253 -10.67 -4.21 10.58
CA HIS A 253 -11.02 -5.59 10.24
C HIS A 253 -11.27 -6.44 11.48
N GLU A 254 -10.43 -6.34 12.51
CA GLU A 254 -10.55 -7.12 13.76
C GLU A 254 -11.85 -6.83 14.53
N ASN A 255 -12.40 -5.63 14.34
CA ASN A 255 -13.63 -5.18 14.99
C ASN A 255 -14.85 -5.22 14.07
N SER A 256 -14.72 -5.76 12.85
CA SER A 256 -15.84 -5.88 11.91
C SER A 256 -16.56 -7.23 12.08
N PRO A 257 -17.90 -7.25 12.16
CA PRO A 257 -18.68 -8.49 12.30
C PRO A 257 -18.51 -9.45 11.11
N ASP A 258 -18.09 -8.94 9.95
CA ASP A 258 -17.86 -9.71 8.72
C ASP A 258 -16.37 -9.67 8.37
N ASN A 259 -15.54 -10.48 9.04
CA ASN A 259 -14.10 -10.60 8.79
C ASN A 259 -13.77 -10.61 7.28
N VAL A 260 -13.39 -9.46 6.74
CA VAL A 260 -13.17 -9.31 5.31
C VAL A 260 -11.77 -9.84 4.98
N SER A 261 -11.73 -10.86 4.12
CA SER A 261 -10.49 -11.51 3.68
C SER A 261 -9.87 -10.75 2.50
N ILE A 262 -8.60 -10.35 2.61
CA ILE A 262 -7.82 -9.91 1.44
C ILE A 262 -7.20 -11.16 0.81
N PHE A 263 -7.42 -11.33 -0.49
CA PHE A 263 -6.93 -12.47 -1.25
C PHE A 263 -5.67 -12.10 -2.03
N HIS A 264 -4.67 -12.96 -1.95
CA HIS A 264 -3.45 -12.91 -2.74
C HIS A 264 -3.14 -14.31 -3.26
N LEU A 265 -3.09 -14.52 -4.59
CA LEU A 265 -2.68 -15.79 -5.24
C LEU A 265 -3.36 -17.08 -4.71
N GLY A 266 -4.62 -17.00 -4.28
CA GLY A 266 -5.34 -18.15 -3.69
C GLY A 266 -4.94 -18.48 -2.24
N SER A 267 -4.17 -17.62 -1.60
CA SER A 267 -3.88 -17.60 -0.16
C SER A 267 -4.55 -16.39 0.51
N GLU A 268 -5.13 -16.59 1.68
CA GLU A 268 -5.72 -15.55 2.52
C GLU A 268 -4.60 -14.76 3.24
N SER A 269 -3.77 -14.03 2.50
CA SER A 269 -2.67 -13.23 3.06
C SER A 269 -2.87 -11.75 2.79
N ILE A 270 -2.95 -10.98 3.87
CA ILE A 270 -3.07 -9.52 3.84
C ILE A 270 -1.67 -8.94 3.78
N VAL A 271 -1.33 -8.22 2.70
CA VAL A 271 -0.01 -7.59 2.50
C VAL A 271 -0.08 -6.12 2.10
N ASP A 272 -1.26 -5.65 1.69
CA ASP A 272 -1.54 -4.27 1.36
C ASP A 272 -2.13 -3.53 2.56
N TYR A 273 -1.65 -2.31 2.80
CA TYR A 273 -2.07 -1.52 3.96
C TYR A 273 -2.31 -0.07 3.61
N ILE A 274 -3.18 0.57 4.37
CA ILE A 274 -3.21 2.02 4.56
C ILE A 274 -2.93 2.27 6.04
N PHE A 275 -1.72 2.72 6.36
CA PHE A 275 -1.40 3.26 7.67
C PHE A 275 -1.76 4.74 7.71
N TYR A 276 -2.33 5.19 8.81
CA TYR A 276 -2.78 6.56 8.95
C TYR A 276 -2.56 7.11 10.35
N GLY A 277 -2.28 8.40 10.46
CA GLY A 277 -2.03 9.08 11.72
C GLY A 277 -2.68 10.47 11.74
N SER A 278 -2.91 11.00 12.94
CA SER A 278 -3.42 12.36 13.16
C SER A 278 -4.74 12.67 12.44
N ILE A 279 -5.62 11.68 12.31
CA ILE A 279 -6.99 11.84 11.81
C ILE A 279 -8.00 11.68 12.95
N LYS A 280 -9.03 12.52 12.93
CA LYS A 280 -10.06 12.55 13.98
C LYS A 280 -10.88 11.27 14.01
N GLU A 281 -11.39 10.88 12.85
CA GLU A 281 -12.26 9.73 12.68
C GLU A 281 -11.97 9.08 11.33
N VAL A 282 -12.06 7.76 11.28
CA VAL A 282 -12.15 6.99 10.04
C VAL A 282 -13.61 6.62 9.89
N GLY A 283 -14.22 7.00 8.76
CA GLY A 283 -15.61 6.60 8.49
C GLY A 283 -15.75 5.08 8.37
N ASP A 284 -16.99 4.59 8.41
CA ASP A 284 -17.37 3.15 8.40
C ASP A 284 -16.99 2.35 7.13
N LYS A 285 -16.09 2.90 6.30
CA LYS A 285 -15.75 2.44 4.95
C LYS A 285 -14.24 2.36 4.78
N ILE A 286 -13.58 1.53 5.58
CA ILE A 286 -12.43 0.80 5.02
C ILE A 286 -13.08 -0.32 4.22
N LEU A 287 -12.93 -0.30 2.90
CA LEU A 287 -13.64 -1.20 2.02
C LEU A 287 -12.61 -2.17 1.46
N PRO A 288 -12.46 -3.36 2.05
CA PRO A 288 -11.79 -4.42 1.37
C PRO A 288 -12.80 -4.87 0.32
N VAL A 289 -12.38 -4.90 -0.93
CA VAL A 289 -13.25 -5.36 -2.00
C VAL A 289 -13.49 -6.85 -1.79
N GLN A 290 -14.60 -7.11 -1.08
CA GLN A 290 -15.38 -8.34 -1.00
C GLN A 290 -14.94 -9.34 0.08
N GLY A 291 -15.83 -9.56 1.04
CA GLY A 291 -15.64 -10.54 2.13
C GLY A 291 -15.60 -11.98 1.65
N LYS A 292 -15.10 -12.86 2.51
CA LYS A 292 -14.98 -14.30 2.29
C LYS A 292 -16.24 -14.91 1.66
N GLU A 293 -17.40 -14.53 2.16
CA GLU A 293 -18.71 -15.00 1.67
C GLU A 293 -18.99 -14.61 0.21
N PHE A 294 -18.57 -13.42 -0.24
CA PHE A 294 -18.71 -13.01 -1.64
C PHE A 294 -17.83 -13.87 -2.56
N LEU A 295 -16.59 -14.13 -2.13
CA LEU A 295 -15.62 -14.92 -2.88
C LEU A 295 -16.04 -16.41 -2.91
N GLU A 296 -16.55 -16.94 -1.80
CA GLU A 296 -17.09 -18.29 -1.69
C GLU A 296 -18.36 -18.47 -2.54
N LYS A 297 -19.31 -17.52 -2.52
CA LYS A 297 -20.54 -17.56 -3.32
C LYS A 297 -20.30 -17.58 -4.82
N ARG A 298 -19.18 -17.02 -5.29
CA ARG A 298 -18.77 -17.06 -6.70
C ARG A 298 -17.83 -18.23 -7.04
N ASN A 299 -17.59 -19.14 -6.10
CA ASN A 299 -16.65 -20.25 -6.24
C ASN A 299 -15.25 -19.75 -6.67
N MET A 300 -14.84 -18.56 -6.19
CA MET A 300 -13.58 -17.90 -6.52
C MET A 300 -12.34 -18.56 -5.86
N LYS A 301 -12.42 -19.86 -5.55
CA LYS A 301 -11.23 -20.70 -5.36
C LYS A 301 -10.37 -20.78 -6.64
N SER A 302 -10.81 -20.16 -7.74
CA SER A 302 -10.07 -19.87 -8.97
C SER A 302 -9.03 -18.75 -8.78
N PHE A 303 -7.83 -18.95 -9.31
CA PHE A 303 -6.72 -17.99 -9.34
C PHE A 303 -7.14 -16.58 -9.82
N LEU A 304 -6.59 -15.54 -9.19
CA LEU A 304 -6.66 -14.14 -9.64
C LEU A 304 -5.41 -13.78 -10.46
N PRO A 305 -5.49 -12.89 -11.47
CA PRO A 305 -6.68 -12.18 -11.97
C PRO A 305 -7.71 -13.07 -12.69
N ASN A 306 -8.95 -12.58 -12.76
CA ASN A 306 -10.07 -13.19 -13.48
C ASN A 306 -10.97 -12.13 -14.15
N GLU A 307 -12.19 -12.50 -14.54
CA GLU A 307 -13.11 -11.62 -15.28
C GLU A 307 -13.56 -10.39 -14.48
N ASP A 308 -13.72 -10.54 -13.17
CA ASP A 308 -14.18 -9.48 -12.26
C ASP A 308 -13.00 -8.73 -11.60
N PHE A 309 -11.83 -9.38 -11.53
CA PHE A 309 -10.67 -8.92 -10.78
C PHE A 309 -9.42 -8.83 -11.67
N PRO A 310 -8.99 -7.60 -12.02
CA PRO A 310 -7.91 -7.37 -12.98
C PRO A 310 -6.50 -7.43 -12.38
N SER A 311 -6.36 -7.86 -11.13
CA SER A 311 -5.08 -8.05 -10.44
C SER A 311 -5.18 -9.28 -9.55
N ASP A 312 -4.03 -9.82 -9.16
CA ASP A 312 -3.89 -10.83 -8.11
C ASP A 312 -3.98 -10.25 -6.70
N HIS A 313 -3.93 -8.92 -6.58
CA HIS A 313 -4.31 -8.17 -5.39
C HIS A 313 -5.74 -7.64 -5.48
N VAL A 314 -6.27 -7.27 -4.33
CA VAL A 314 -7.59 -6.63 -4.18
C VAL A 314 -7.37 -5.18 -3.72
N PRO A 315 -8.04 -4.18 -4.33
CA PRO A 315 -7.88 -2.79 -3.93
C PRO A 315 -8.38 -2.56 -2.50
N LEU A 316 -7.64 -1.73 -1.76
CA LEU A 316 -7.99 -1.29 -0.40
C LEU A 316 -8.31 0.21 -0.42
N VAL A 317 -9.51 0.56 0.05
CA VAL A 317 -10.04 1.94 0.11
C VAL A 317 -10.30 2.36 1.55
#